data_AF-A0A2Z6MS54-F1
#
_entry.id   AF-A0A2Z6MS54-F1
#
_cell.length_a   1.000
_cell.length_b   1.000
_cell.length_c   1.000
_cell.angle_alpha   90.00
_cell.angle_beta   90.00
_cell.angle_gamma   90.00
#
_symmetry.space_group_name_H-M   'P 1'
#
loop_
_entity.id
_entity.type
_entity.pdbx_description
1 polymer ?
#
loop_
_entity_poly.entity_id
_entity_poly.type
_entity_poly.pdbx_seq_one_letter_code
_entity_poly.pdbx_strand_id
1 'polypeptide(L)'
;MGFLTLGFEAEALSYDYSASIECLAHPQKPLYNGGIIQNPELNDGLKGWIPFGDSTIEHRESLGNKFVVAHSRNKPYDSVSQKIYLRKGLHYSLSAWIQVSETNVPITAVVKTTKGYKFGGAIYAEPNCWSMLKGGLIAETTEVAELYFEARKRKVVVQAVDKQGSPLRNASISLTMNRFTVTAFENEMKWYTNENAQGNENYNDADGLLQYAKKNNIGVRGHNIFWDDPSYQPSWINSLSPDQLNSAVEKRVNSIVARYKGQLIGWDVVNENLHFSFFENKLGQNFSPRMFNEAHNIDGQTTLFLNEYNTIEDSRDGLPAPPKYIQKIREIQSLNKQLPLGIGLESHFPNSPPNLPYMRASLDTLAATGLPIWITELDVASQPNQAGYFEQVLREAHSHPTIRGIVLWTAWSPQGCYRMCLTDNNFKNLPTGDVVDKLLNEWGKTTVSGTTDENGFLETTIFHGDYEMEISHPVKKNYTITHQMQVHEFKKSTQFIQLSI
;
A
#
# COMPACT_ATOMS: atom_id res chain seq x y z
N MET A 1 11.70 -32.55 40.21
CA MET A 1 10.39 -32.25 39.59
C MET A 1 10.62 -32.11 38.10
N GLY A 2 10.19 -33.07 37.28
CA GLY A 2 10.21 -32.93 35.83
C GLY A 2 8.91 -32.26 35.37
N PHE A 3 9.02 -31.16 34.64
CA PHE A 3 7.86 -30.53 34.01
C PHE A 3 7.52 -31.32 32.74
N LEU A 4 6.30 -31.87 32.69
CA LEU A 4 5.69 -32.39 31.47
C LEU A 4 5.19 -31.19 30.66
N THR A 5 5.79 -30.92 29.51
CA THR A 5 5.24 -29.99 28.52
C THR A 5 4.19 -30.71 27.69
N LEU A 6 2.94 -30.23 27.75
CA LEU A 6 1.86 -30.70 26.89
C LEU A 6 1.97 -30.00 25.53
N GLY A 7 1.91 -30.79 24.46
CA GLY A 7 1.84 -30.33 23.08
C GLY A 7 0.87 -31.22 22.29
N PHE A 8 0.40 -30.73 21.15
CA PHE A 8 -0.41 -31.49 20.20
C PHE A 8 0.27 -31.44 18.83
N GLU A 9 0.25 -32.55 18.11
CA GLU A 9 0.52 -32.53 16.67
C GLU A 9 -0.67 -31.86 15.96
N ALA A 10 -0.38 -30.98 15.02
CA ALA A 10 -1.37 -30.35 14.16
C ALA A 10 -0.98 -30.58 12.70
N GLU A 11 -1.88 -31.16 11.92
CA GLU A 11 -1.76 -31.17 10.47
C GLU A 11 -2.22 -29.81 9.94
N ALA A 12 -1.33 -29.10 9.25
CA ALA A 12 -1.70 -27.86 8.58
C ALA A 12 -2.68 -28.16 7.44
N LEU A 13 -3.74 -27.35 7.32
CA LEU A 13 -4.62 -27.41 6.16
C LEU A 13 -3.81 -27.09 4.89
N SER A 14 -3.99 -27.87 3.83
CA SER A 14 -3.35 -27.59 2.54
C SER A 14 -3.89 -26.27 1.98
N TYR A 15 -3.00 -25.29 1.83
CA TYR A 15 -3.28 -23.99 1.24
C TYR A 15 -2.61 -23.91 -0.14
N ASP A 16 -3.43 -23.82 -1.19
CA ASP A 16 -2.99 -23.53 -2.55
C ASP A 16 -2.65 -22.04 -2.69
N TYR A 17 -1.35 -21.79 -2.70
CA TYR A 17 -0.74 -20.49 -2.79
C TYR A 17 -0.52 -19.99 -4.21
N SER A 18 -0.86 -20.79 -5.22
CA SER A 18 -0.70 -20.37 -6.61
C SER A 18 -1.49 -19.08 -6.86
N ALA A 19 -0.84 -18.20 -7.61
CA ALA A 19 -1.40 -16.98 -8.17
C ALA A 19 -0.82 -16.81 -9.57
N SER A 20 -1.66 -16.48 -10.53
CA SER A 20 -1.23 -16.06 -11.86
C SER A 20 -1.14 -14.55 -11.91
N ILE A 21 0.03 -14.03 -12.27
CA ILE A 21 0.22 -12.61 -12.63
C ILE A 21 0.02 -12.37 -14.13
N GLU A 22 -0.10 -13.45 -14.91
CA GLU A 22 -0.38 -13.38 -16.34
C GLU A 22 -1.88 -13.29 -16.59
N CYS A 23 -2.27 -12.50 -17.59
CA CYS A 23 -3.62 -12.49 -18.10
C CYS A 23 -3.79 -13.67 -19.07
N LEU A 24 -4.61 -14.65 -18.68
CA LEU A 24 -4.68 -15.94 -19.38
C LEU A 24 -5.81 -15.96 -20.40
N ALA A 25 -5.56 -16.55 -21.58
CA ALA A 25 -6.65 -16.86 -22.52
C ALA A 25 -7.64 -17.90 -21.94
N HIS A 26 -7.11 -18.83 -21.14
CA HIS A 26 -7.88 -19.85 -20.43
C HIS A 26 -7.60 -19.76 -18.93
N PRO A 27 -8.59 -19.39 -18.09
CA PRO A 27 -8.41 -19.33 -16.66
C PRO A 27 -8.21 -20.74 -16.09
N GLN A 28 -7.47 -20.83 -14.99
CA GLN A 28 -7.37 -22.09 -14.26
C GLN A 28 -8.66 -22.37 -13.48
N LYS A 29 -8.81 -23.61 -13.00
CA LYS A 29 -9.96 -23.97 -12.16
C LYS A 29 -9.96 -23.16 -10.85
N PRO A 30 -11.14 -22.94 -10.23
CA PRO A 30 -11.23 -22.35 -8.91
C PRO A 30 -10.40 -23.12 -7.90
N LEU A 31 -9.61 -22.40 -7.09
CA LEU A 31 -8.83 -23.02 -6.02
C LEU A 31 -9.78 -23.65 -4.99
N TYR A 32 -9.30 -24.69 -4.30
CA TYR A 32 -10.05 -25.40 -3.24
C TYR A 32 -11.39 -25.97 -3.68
N ASN A 33 -11.54 -26.30 -4.97
CA ASN A 33 -12.83 -26.72 -5.56
C ASN A 33 -13.96 -25.71 -5.29
N GLY A 34 -13.61 -24.41 -5.14
CA GLY A 34 -14.52 -23.31 -4.82
C GLY A 34 -14.90 -23.17 -3.35
N GLY A 35 -14.47 -24.06 -2.46
CA GLY A 35 -14.69 -23.94 -1.02
C GLY A 35 -16.16 -23.78 -0.63
N ILE A 36 -16.53 -22.63 -0.08
CA ILE A 36 -17.91 -22.32 0.34
C ILE A 36 -18.78 -21.71 -0.78
N ILE A 37 -18.23 -21.52 -1.97
CA ILE A 37 -18.94 -20.99 -3.14
C ILE A 37 -19.75 -22.11 -3.79
N GLN A 38 -21.05 -21.90 -3.93
CA GLN A 38 -21.96 -22.71 -4.72
C GLN A 38 -21.70 -22.49 -6.22
N ASN A 39 -21.65 -23.62 -6.96
CA ASN A 39 -21.46 -23.65 -8.41
C ASN A 39 -20.27 -22.79 -8.90
N PRO A 40 -19.04 -23.04 -8.36
CA PRO A 40 -17.87 -22.20 -8.61
C PRO A 40 -17.31 -22.35 -10.04
N GLU A 41 -17.52 -23.52 -10.66
CA GLU A 41 -17.16 -23.78 -12.07
C GLU A 41 -18.31 -23.42 -13.05
N LEU A 42 -19.46 -22.96 -12.54
CA LEU A 42 -20.63 -22.57 -13.35
C LEU A 42 -21.13 -23.68 -14.29
N ASN A 43 -21.02 -24.93 -13.86
CA ASN A 43 -21.52 -26.10 -14.57
C ASN A 43 -23.05 -26.19 -14.54
N ASP A 44 -23.68 -25.65 -13.49
CA ASP A 44 -25.14 -25.64 -13.30
C ASP A 44 -25.77 -24.28 -13.70
N GLY A 45 -25.22 -23.61 -14.72
CA GLY A 45 -25.68 -22.29 -15.16
C GLY A 45 -25.53 -21.24 -14.07
N LEU A 46 -26.60 -20.49 -13.78
CA LEU A 46 -26.63 -19.41 -12.77
C LEU A 46 -26.97 -19.87 -11.35
N LYS A 47 -27.06 -21.18 -11.08
CA LYS A 47 -27.45 -21.68 -9.75
C LYS A 47 -26.54 -21.09 -8.66
N GLY A 48 -27.13 -20.41 -7.69
CA GLY A 48 -26.43 -19.73 -6.59
C GLY A 48 -25.95 -18.30 -6.88
N TRP A 49 -25.93 -17.89 -8.15
CA TRP A 49 -25.52 -16.55 -8.58
C TRP A 49 -26.74 -15.68 -8.87
N ILE A 50 -26.76 -14.47 -8.33
CA ILE A 50 -27.87 -13.53 -8.48
C ILE A 50 -27.36 -12.13 -8.88
N PRO A 51 -28.19 -11.30 -9.55
CA PRO A 51 -27.85 -9.91 -9.77
C PRO A 51 -27.63 -9.18 -8.44
N PHE A 52 -26.64 -8.29 -8.43
CA PHE A 52 -26.42 -7.32 -7.36
C PHE A 52 -26.62 -5.92 -7.91
N GLY A 53 -27.33 -5.08 -7.16
CA GLY A 53 -27.74 -3.77 -7.65
C GLY A 53 -28.73 -3.90 -8.81
N ASP A 54 -28.58 -3.03 -9.81
CA ASP A 54 -29.47 -2.94 -10.97
C ASP A 54 -28.92 -3.70 -12.20
N SER A 55 -27.99 -4.65 -11.98
CA SER A 55 -27.37 -5.42 -13.07
C SER A 55 -28.34 -6.44 -13.67
N THR A 56 -28.10 -6.81 -14.93
CA THR A 56 -28.64 -8.04 -15.52
C THR A 56 -27.51 -9.06 -15.57
N ILE A 57 -27.80 -10.32 -15.24
CA ILE A 57 -26.81 -11.40 -15.31
C ILE A 57 -27.23 -12.48 -16.29
N GLU A 58 -26.25 -13.09 -16.94
CA GLU A 58 -26.44 -14.22 -17.82
C GLU A 58 -25.27 -15.20 -17.72
N HIS A 59 -25.54 -16.47 -17.99
CA HIS A 59 -24.51 -17.50 -18.11
C HIS A 59 -24.06 -17.56 -19.56
N ARG A 60 -22.74 -17.58 -19.79
CA ARG A 60 -22.13 -17.71 -21.10
C ARG A 60 -21.07 -18.80 -21.08
N GLU A 61 -20.82 -19.38 -22.25
CA GLU A 61 -19.74 -20.32 -22.49
C GLU A 61 -18.93 -19.87 -23.70
N SER A 62 -17.61 -19.83 -23.56
CA SER A 62 -16.68 -19.50 -24.64
C SER A 62 -15.37 -20.25 -24.48
N LEU A 63 -14.88 -20.86 -25.55
CA LEU A 63 -13.61 -21.61 -25.57
C LEU A 63 -13.51 -22.67 -24.45
N GLY A 64 -14.64 -23.31 -24.11
CA GLY A 64 -14.73 -24.31 -23.03
C GLY A 64 -14.82 -23.74 -21.61
N ASN A 65 -14.75 -22.42 -21.46
CA ASN A 65 -14.91 -21.74 -20.16
C ASN A 65 -16.37 -21.32 -19.97
N LYS A 66 -16.93 -21.68 -18.81
CA LYS A 66 -18.27 -21.26 -18.38
C LYS A 66 -18.14 -20.12 -17.39
N PHE A 67 -18.87 -19.03 -17.63
CA PHE A 67 -18.77 -17.83 -16.81
C PHE A 67 -20.10 -17.10 -16.69
N VAL A 68 -20.21 -16.28 -15.64
CA VAL A 68 -21.36 -15.40 -15.42
C VAL A 68 -20.95 -13.99 -15.83
N VAL A 69 -21.80 -13.35 -16.63
CA VAL A 69 -21.60 -11.97 -17.08
C VAL A 69 -22.63 -11.09 -16.38
N ALA A 70 -22.17 -10.00 -15.77
CA ALA A 70 -23.03 -8.88 -15.40
C ALA A 70 -22.95 -7.80 -16.48
N HIS A 71 -24.10 -7.42 -17.03
CA HIS A 71 -24.23 -6.38 -18.05
C HIS A 71 -25.36 -5.41 -17.68
N SER A 72 -25.57 -4.39 -18.54
CA SER A 72 -26.55 -3.31 -18.29
C SER A 72 -26.32 -2.59 -16.94
N ARG A 73 -25.05 -2.39 -16.58
CA ARG A 73 -24.61 -1.86 -15.29
C ARG A 73 -24.66 -0.33 -15.28
N ASN A 74 -25.21 0.27 -14.24
CA ASN A 74 -25.33 1.73 -14.09
C ASN A 74 -24.41 2.29 -12.99
N LYS A 75 -24.08 1.47 -11.99
CA LYS A 75 -23.27 1.83 -10.83
C LYS A 75 -22.05 0.92 -10.72
N PRO A 76 -20.98 1.37 -10.04
CA PRO A 76 -19.76 0.56 -9.87
C PRO A 76 -20.01 -0.82 -9.26
N TYR A 77 -20.98 -0.94 -8.38
CA TYR A 77 -21.32 -2.17 -7.67
C TYR A 77 -22.35 -3.04 -8.40
N ASP A 78 -22.99 -2.57 -9.48
CA ASP A 78 -23.95 -3.40 -10.21
C ASP A 78 -23.18 -4.59 -10.79
N SER A 79 -23.42 -5.81 -10.29
CA SER A 79 -22.55 -6.96 -10.60
C SER A 79 -23.28 -8.29 -10.42
N VAL A 80 -22.54 -9.39 -10.44
CA VAL A 80 -23.00 -10.67 -9.90
C VAL A 80 -22.79 -10.68 -8.39
N SER A 81 -23.58 -11.47 -7.67
CA SER A 81 -23.32 -11.78 -6.26
C SER A 81 -23.70 -13.21 -5.88
N GLN A 82 -23.21 -13.63 -4.73
CA GLN A 82 -23.54 -14.91 -4.12
C GLN A 82 -23.62 -14.79 -2.61
N LYS A 83 -24.65 -15.41 -2.02
CA LYS A 83 -24.77 -15.53 -0.56
C LYS A 83 -23.83 -16.60 -0.05
N ILE A 84 -23.03 -16.25 0.96
CA ILE A 84 -22.03 -17.11 1.57
C ILE A 84 -22.24 -17.17 3.09
N TYR A 85 -22.00 -18.33 3.70
CA TYR A 85 -22.12 -18.48 5.14
C TYR A 85 -20.75 -18.33 5.81
N LEU A 86 -20.59 -17.25 6.58
CA LEU A 86 -19.38 -16.96 7.32
C LEU A 86 -19.52 -17.41 8.78
N ARG A 87 -18.44 -17.89 9.37
CA ARG A 87 -18.34 -18.24 10.79
C ARG A 87 -17.32 -17.34 11.48
N LYS A 88 -17.72 -16.70 12.57
CA LYS A 88 -16.88 -15.78 13.34
C LYS A 88 -15.53 -16.42 13.70
N GLY A 89 -14.46 -15.68 13.48
CA GLY A 89 -13.09 -16.05 13.82
C GLY A 89 -12.40 -16.93 12.79
N LEU A 90 -13.09 -17.35 11.72
CA LEU A 90 -12.46 -18.07 10.62
C LEU A 90 -11.87 -17.11 9.60
N HIS A 91 -10.72 -17.51 9.06
CA HIS A 91 -10.04 -16.86 7.94
C HIS A 91 -10.53 -17.51 6.66
N TYR A 92 -10.96 -16.70 5.70
CA TYR A 92 -11.41 -17.14 4.41
C TYR A 92 -10.47 -16.58 3.35
N SER A 93 -9.93 -17.45 2.50
CA SER A 93 -9.15 -17.04 1.34
C SER A 93 -10.06 -16.97 0.12
N LEU A 94 -9.85 -15.95 -0.70
CA LEU A 94 -10.61 -15.73 -1.92
C LEU A 94 -9.70 -15.88 -3.14
N SER A 95 -10.20 -16.59 -4.15
CA SER A 95 -9.70 -16.48 -5.52
C SER A 95 -10.85 -16.43 -6.52
N ALA A 96 -10.68 -15.66 -7.59
CA ALA A 96 -11.62 -15.58 -8.70
C ALA A 96 -10.88 -15.26 -9.99
N TRP A 97 -11.41 -15.70 -11.13
CA TRP A 97 -10.94 -15.27 -12.44
C TRP A 97 -11.93 -14.25 -13.00
N ILE A 98 -11.42 -13.08 -13.36
CA ILE A 98 -12.23 -11.93 -13.77
C ILE A 98 -11.77 -11.46 -15.15
N GLN A 99 -12.75 -11.15 -16.01
CA GLN A 99 -12.53 -10.56 -17.33
C GLN A 99 -13.46 -9.34 -17.48
N VAL A 100 -13.01 -8.35 -18.25
CA VAL A 100 -13.82 -7.19 -18.67
C VAL A 100 -13.90 -7.12 -20.20
N SER A 101 -14.84 -6.35 -20.75
CA SER A 101 -15.13 -6.38 -22.19
C SER A 101 -14.48 -5.27 -23.01
N GLU A 102 -14.11 -4.15 -22.40
CA GLU A 102 -13.75 -2.92 -23.13
C GLU A 102 -12.35 -2.43 -22.77
N THR A 103 -12.21 -1.93 -21.55
CA THR A 103 -10.99 -1.31 -21.04
C THR A 103 -10.59 -2.04 -19.77
N ASN A 104 -9.34 -1.90 -19.38
CA ASN A 104 -8.91 -2.40 -18.09
C ASN A 104 -9.69 -1.67 -16.96
N VAL A 105 -10.09 -2.40 -15.93
CA VAL A 105 -10.87 -1.84 -14.80
C VAL A 105 -10.41 -2.49 -13.49
N PRO A 106 -10.25 -1.72 -12.40
CA PRO A 106 -10.00 -2.28 -11.09
C PRO A 106 -11.30 -2.93 -10.61
N ILE A 107 -11.20 -4.21 -10.32
CA ILE A 107 -12.28 -5.01 -9.78
C ILE A 107 -11.96 -5.34 -8.34
N THR A 108 -12.88 -5.02 -7.45
CA THR A 108 -12.79 -5.35 -6.03
C THR A 108 -13.84 -6.38 -5.69
N ALA A 109 -13.45 -7.48 -5.04
CA ALA A 109 -14.37 -8.36 -4.36
C ALA A 109 -14.79 -7.73 -3.03
N VAL A 110 -16.09 -7.64 -2.77
CA VAL A 110 -16.65 -7.08 -1.53
C VAL A 110 -17.62 -8.08 -0.93
N VAL A 111 -17.54 -8.25 0.38
CA VAL A 111 -18.46 -9.05 1.17
C VAL A 111 -19.29 -8.14 2.05
N LYS A 112 -20.57 -8.03 1.73
CA LYS A 112 -21.55 -7.30 2.52
C LYS A 112 -22.01 -8.16 3.70
N THR A 113 -21.84 -7.64 4.89
CA THR A 113 -22.21 -8.26 6.18
C THR A 113 -23.21 -7.37 6.93
N THR A 114 -23.78 -7.89 8.02
CA THR A 114 -24.63 -7.14 8.94
C THR A 114 -23.91 -5.95 9.60
N LYS A 115 -22.58 -5.99 9.67
CA LYS A 115 -21.73 -4.94 10.24
C LYS A 115 -21.21 -3.93 9.21
N GLY A 116 -21.49 -4.12 7.93
CA GLY A 116 -21.03 -3.24 6.85
C GLY A 116 -20.40 -4.02 5.71
N TYR A 117 -19.38 -3.43 5.08
CA TYR A 117 -18.74 -4.00 3.90
C TYR A 117 -17.32 -4.40 4.25
N LYS A 118 -16.92 -5.61 3.84
CA LYS A 118 -15.57 -6.14 3.99
C LYS A 118 -14.96 -6.30 2.62
N PHE A 119 -13.77 -5.77 2.43
CA PHE A 119 -13.01 -6.00 1.23
C PHE A 119 -12.49 -7.44 1.23
N GLY A 120 -12.66 -8.15 0.12
CA GLY A 120 -12.28 -9.57 -0.03
C GLY A 120 -11.11 -9.80 -0.98
N GLY A 121 -10.63 -8.77 -1.67
CA GLY A 121 -9.53 -8.84 -2.64
C GLY A 121 -9.74 -7.86 -3.79
N ALA A 122 -8.69 -7.56 -4.56
CA ALA A 122 -8.81 -6.80 -5.80
C ALA A 122 -7.91 -7.36 -6.89
N ILE A 123 -8.28 -7.05 -8.12
CA ILE A 123 -7.46 -7.29 -9.31
C ILE A 123 -7.65 -6.15 -10.28
N TYR A 124 -6.70 -6.02 -11.19
CA TYR A 124 -6.88 -5.26 -12.40
C TYR A 124 -7.30 -6.20 -13.52
N ALA A 125 -8.56 -6.12 -13.94
CA ALA A 125 -9.09 -7.00 -14.98
C ALA A 125 -8.84 -6.38 -16.35
N GLU A 126 -8.36 -7.19 -17.31
CA GLU A 126 -8.05 -6.78 -18.67
C GLU A 126 -9.08 -7.32 -19.68
N PRO A 127 -9.27 -6.66 -20.84
CA PRO A 127 -10.10 -7.16 -21.91
C PRO A 127 -9.44 -8.36 -22.61
N ASN A 128 -10.25 -9.26 -23.14
CA ASN A 128 -9.83 -10.40 -23.97
C ASN A 128 -9.00 -11.50 -23.27
N CYS A 129 -8.75 -11.39 -21.96
CA CYS A 129 -8.09 -12.42 -21.17
C CYS A 129 -8.63 -12.42 -19.72
N TRP A 130 -8.23 -13.42 -18.93
CA TRP A 130 -8.68 -13.64 -17.56
C TRP A 130 -7.60 -13.26 -16.56
N SER A 131 -7.93 -12.35 -15.64
CA SER A 131 -7.05 -11.89 -14.57
C SER A 131 -7.43 -12.56 -13.25
N MET A 132 -6.45 -13.08 -12.52
CA MET A 132 -6.68 -13.78 -11.26
C MET A 132 -6.79 -12.80 -10.09
N LEU A 133 -7.99 -12.63 -9.54
CA LEU A 133 -8.21 -11.97 -8.27
C LEU A 133 -7.85 -12.91 -7.14
N LYS A 134 -7.05 -12.41 -6.20
CA LYS A 134 -6.67 -13.07 -4.96
C LYS A 134 -6.99 -12.13 -3.81
N GLY A 135 -7.47 -12.69 -2.71
CA GLY A 135 -7.63 -11.95 -1.46
C GLY A 135 -8.04 -12.87 -0.32
N GLY A 136 -8.73 -12.29 0.65
CA GLY A 136 -9.24 -12.99 1.82
C GLY A 136 -9.95 -12.03 2.75
N LEU A 137 -10.56 -12.58 3.80
CA LEU A 137 -11.14 -11.82 4.90
C LEU A 137 -11.22 -12.67 6.16
N ILE A 138 -11.22 -12.00 7.31
CA ILE A 138 -11.52 -12.61 8.61
C ILE A 138 -12.99 -12.31 8.94
N ALA A 139 -13.76 -13.34 9.24
CA ALA A 139 -15.17 -13.18 9.59
C ALA A 139 -15.32 -12.68 11.04
N GLU A 140 -15.90 -11.49 11.23
CA GLU A 140 -16.12 -10.90 12.56
C GLU A 140 -17.40 -11.40 13.24
N THR A 141 -18.28 -12.02 12.47
CA THR A 141 -19.63 -12.46 12.83
C THR A 141 -19.94 -13.78 12.13
N THR A 142 -20.82 -14.57 12.76
CA THR A 142 -21.39 -15.77 12.13
C THR A 142 -22.70 -15.35 11.47
N GLU A 143 -22.77 -15.36 10.14
CA GLU A 143 -23.90 -14.84 9.39
C GLU A 143 -23.93 -15.33 7.93
N VAL A 144 -25.04 -15.08 7.25
CA VAL A 144 -25.11 -15.15 5.79
C VAL A 144 -24.74 -13.78 5.25
N ALA A 145 -23.55 -13.69 4.65
CA ALA A 145 -23.04 -12.51 3.97
C ALA A 145 -23.26 -12.62 2.45
N GLU A 146 -23.00 -11.53 1.72
CA GLU A 146 -23.19 -11.46 0.27
C GLU A 146 -21.90 -10.99 -0.39
N LEU A 147 -21.25 -11.88 -1.16
CA LEU A 147 -20.06 -11.60 -1.95
C LEU A 147 -20.50 -11.02 -3.31
N TYR A 148 -19.97 -9.86 -3.68
CA TYR A 148 -20.20 -9.21 -4.97
C TYR A 148 -18.91 -8.52 -5.46
N PHE A 149 -18.94 -7.96 -6.67
CA PHE A 149 -17.75 -7.36 -7.30
C PHE A 149 -18.01 -5.91 -7.71
N GLU A 150 -17.14 -5.00 -7.29
CA GLU A 150 -17.21 -3.59 -7.68
C GLU A 150 -16.21 -3.29 -8.79
N ALA A 151 -16.69 -2.69 -9.88
CA ALA A 151 -15.86 -2.15 -10.94
C ALA A 151 -15.85 -0.63 -10.83
N ARG A 152 -14.82 -0.08 -10.17
CA ARG A 152 -14.76 1.35 -9.87
C ARG A 152 -14.10 2.11 -11.03
N LYS A 153 -14.92 2.79 -11.84
CA LYS A 153 -14.52 3.89 -12.72
C LYS A 153 -14.90 5.20 -12.00
N ARG A 154 -13.93 6.08 -11.66
CA ARG A 154 -14.24 7.39 -11.03
C ARG A 154 -14.26 8.50 -12.06
N LYS A 155 -15.35 9.25 -12.11
CA LYS A 155 -15.50 10.39 -13.01
C LYS A 155 -14.86 11.64 -12.40
N VAL A 156 -14.01 12.32 -13.16
CA VAL A 156 -13.49 13.65 -12.85
C VAL A 156 -14.00 14.60 -13.92
N VAL A 157 -14.54 15.73 -13.48
CA VAL A 157 -14.99 16.81 -14.35
C VAL A 157 -14.05 17.99 -14.14
N VAL A 158 -13.27 18.32 -15.16
CA VAL A 158 -12.40 19.50 -15.18
C VAL A 158 -13.08 20.59 -16.00
N GLN A 159 -13.13 21.82 -15.48
CA GLN A 159 -13.53 23.00 -16.24
C GLN A 159 -12.34 23.94 -16.44
N ALA A 160 -11.99 24.20 -17.70
CA ALA A 160 -11.03 25.23 -18.07
C ALA A 160 -11.75 26.55 -18.35
N VAL A 161 -11.34 27.62 -17.67
CA VAL A 161 -11.86 28.98 -17.86
C VAL A 161 -10.71 30.00 -18.01
N ASP A 162 -10.96 31.15 -18.63
CA ASP A 162 -9.99 32.24 -18.68
C ASP A 162 -9.88 32.97 -17.32
N LYS A 163 -9.01 34.00 -17.24
CA LYS A 163 -8.85 34.85 -16.05
C LYS A 163 -10.10 35.61 -15.62
N GLN A 164 -11.09 35.73 -16.50
CA GLN A 164 -12.38 36.37 -16.27
C GLN A 164 -13.49 35.36 -15.93
N GLY A 165 -13.18 34.06 -15.92
CA GLY A 165 -14.12 32.98 -15.65
C GLY A 165 -14.90 32.50 -16.88
N SER A 166 -14.57 32.96 -18.09
CA SER A 166 -15.23 32.52 -19.32
C SER A 166 -14.72 31.14 -19.74
N PRO A 167 -15.60 30.22 -20.18
CA PRO A 167 -15.19 28.90 -20.66
C PRO A 167 -14.16 28.90 -21.79
N LEU A 168 -13.13 28.07 -21.66
CA LEU A 168 -12.14 27.83 -22.72
C LEU A 168 -12.53 26.57 -23.51
N ARG A 169 -13.17 26.78 -24.68
CA ARG A 169 -13.54 25.70 -25.62
C ARG A 169 -12.32 25.15 -26.36
N ASN A 170 -12.28 23.83 -26.60
CA ASN A 170 -11.21 23.12 -27.30
C ASN A 170 -9.83 23.24 -26.66
N ALA A 171 -9.74 23.57 -25.36
CA ALA A 171 -8.49 23.49 -24.62
C ALA A 171 -8.08 22.02 -24.51
N SER A 172 -6.82 21.72 -24.82
CA SER A 172 -6.28 20.37 -24.63
C SER A 172 -5.93 20.19 -23.16
N ILE A 173 -6.45 19.16 -22.52
CA ILE A 173 -6.11 18.79 -21.15
C ILE A 173 -5.44 17.40 -21.21
N SER A 174 -4.32 17.25 -20.51
CA SER A 174 -3.63 15.98 -20.29
C SER A 174 -3.43 15.76 -18.80
N LEU A 175 -3.74 14.57 -18.31
CA LEU A 175 -3.58 14.19 -16.89
C LEU A 175 -2.57 13.06 -16.79
N THR A 176 -1.47 13.25 -16.06
CA THR A 176 -0.37 12.29 -15.91
C THR A 176 -0.15 11.95 -14.45
N MET A 177 -0.24 10.69 -14.07
CA MET A 177 0.08 10.25 -12.70
C MET A 177 1.60 10.21 -12.48
N ASN A 178 2.06 10.78 -11.36
CA ASN A 178 3.48 10.82 -11.02
C ASN A 178 4.01 9.41 -10.67
N ARG A 179 5.25 9.10 -11.07
CA ARG A 179 5.87 7.77 -10.85
C ARG A 179 6.14 7.49 -9.37
N PHE A 180 6.58 8.51 -8.63
CA PHE A 180 6.84 8.45 -7.19
C PHE A 180 6.34 9.75 -6.56
N THR A 181 5.53 9.63 -5.51
CA THR A 181 4.91 10.76 -4.79
C THR A 181 5.36 10.84 -3.33
N VAL A 182 6.09 9.82 -2.88
CA VAL A 182 6.60 9.71 -1.51
C VAL A 182 8.04 9.20 -1.53
N THR A 183 8.81 9.56 -0.51
CA THR A 183 10.21 9.13 -0.34
C THR A 183 10.58 9.00 1.15
N ALA A 184 11.66 8.28 1.40
CA ALA A 184 12.39 8.27 2.67
C ALA A 184 13.86 8.51 2.35
N PHE A 185 14.58 9.18 3.26
CA PHE A 185 16.01 9.43 3.08
C PHE A 185 16.80 8.24 3.64
N GLU A 186 17.76 7.75 2.87
CA GLU A 186 18.45 6.47 3.14
C GLU A 186 19.23 6.54 4.47
N ASN A 187 19.89 7.67 4.71
CA ASN A 187 20.76 7.86 5.87
C ASN A 187 20.65 9.26 6.50
N GLU A 188 20.16 10.24 5.77
CA GLU A 188 20.35 11.66 6.08
C GLU A 188 19.58 12.10 7.33
N MET A 189 18.58 11.34 7.77
CA MET A 189 17.83 11.59 9.02
C MET A 189 18.21 10.64 10.17
N LYS A 190 19.08 9.65 9.94
CA LYS A 190 19.51 8.69 10.98
C LYS A 190 20.45 9.36 11.99
N TRP A 191 20.40 8.90 13.25
CA TRP A 191 21.10 9.57 14.35
C TRP A 191 22.62 9.63 14.15
N TYR A 192 23.24 8.54 13.68
CA TYR A 192 24.68 8.53 13.40
C TYR A 192 25.10 9.53 12.32
N THR A 193 24.21 9.90 11.41
CA THR A 193 24.47 10.89 10.37
C THR A 193 24.37 12.30 10.93
N ASN A 194 23.32 12.59 11.71
CA ASN A 194 23.07 13.95 12.18
C ASN A 194 23.82 14.31 13.46
N GLU A 195 24.33 13.37 14.25
CA GLU A 195 25.06 13.67 15.49
C GLU A 195 26.26 12.72 15.66
N ASN A 196 27.20 12.79 14.72
CA ASN A 196 28.41 11.95 14.73
C ASN A 196 29.27 12.10 15.99
N ALA A 197 29.21 13.26 16.63
CA ALA A 197 29.87 13.58 17.90
C ALA A 197 28.83 14.23 18.82
N GLN A 198 28.86 13.85 20.10
CA GLN A 198 27.88 14.30 21.09
C GLN A 198 27.77 15.84 21.09
N GLY A 199 26.55 16.34 20.91
CA GLY A 199 26.27 17.77 20.91
C GLY A 199 26.45 18.48 19.58
N ASN A 200 27.06 17.84 18.58
CA ASN A 200 27.32 18.42 17.27
C ASN A 200 26.28 17.94 16.24
N GLU A 201 25.12 18.58 16.26
CA GLU A 201 24.02 18.25 15.35
C GLU A 201 24.20 18.92 13.97
N ASN A 202 24.08 18.15 12.89
CA ASN A 202 24.12 18.61 11.51
C ASN A 202 22.98 17.97 10.69
N TYR A 203 22.06 18.81 10.23
CA TYR A 203 20.89 18.41 9.44
C TYR A 203 20.94 18.92 7.99
N ASN A 204 22.05 19.52 7.54
CA ASN A 204 22.11 20.24 6.27
C ASN A 204 21.67 19.38 5.07
N ASP A 205 22.11 18.12 4.99
CA ASP A 205 21.78 17.23 3.88
C ASP A 205 20.29 16.86 3.89
N ALA A 206 19.75 16.50 5.06
CA ALA A 206 18.32 16.21 5.22
C ALA A 206 17.43 17.45 4.96
N ASP A 207 17.85 18.64 5.39
CA ASP A 207 17.14 19.88 5.11
C ASP A 207 17.11 20.19 3.61
N GLY A 208 18.24 20.00 2.92
CA GLY A 208 18.35 20.19 1.47
C GLY A 208 17.47 19.21 0.69
N LEU A 209 17.49 17.93 1.06
CA LEU A 209 16.62 16.91 0.46
C LEU A 209 15.14 17.18 0.75
N LEU A 210 14.79 17.60 1.97
CA LEU A 210 13.42 17.96 2.32
C LEU A 210 12.94 19.18 1.53
N GLN A 211 13.79 20.19 1.35
CA GLN A 211 13.47 21.34 0.51
C GLN A 211 13.23 20.92 -0.95
N TYR A 212 14.06 20.03 -1.49
CA TYR A 212 13.86 19.47 -2.83
C TYR A 212 12.55 18.70 -2.93
N ALA A 213 12.26 17.80 -1.97
CA ALA A 213 11.04 17.03 -1.93
C ALA A 213 9.80 17.94 -1.88
N LYS A 214 9.80 18.95 -1.01
CA LYS A 214 8.73 19.95 -0.92
C LYS A 214 8.52 20.72 -2.21
N LYS A 215 9.60 21.18 -2.85
CA LYS A 215 9.52 21.90 -4.13
C LYS A 215 8.86 21.05 -5.22
N ASN A 216 9.00 19.73 -5.14
CA ASN A 216 8.46 18.77 -6.10
C ASN A 216 7.19 18.05 -5.57
N ASN A 217 6.58 18.52 -4.48
CA ASN A 217 5.40 17.91 -3.84
C ASN A 217 5.55 16.40 -3.52
N ILE A 218 6.76 15.98 -3.14
CA ILE A 218 7.04 14.61 -2.70
C ILE A 218 6.87 14.56 -1.18
N GLY A 219 5.98 13.70 -0.69
CA GLY A 219 5.81 13.46 0.75
C GLY A 219 7.03 12.73 1.33
N VAL A 220 7.53 13.17 2.48
CA VAL A 220 8.72 12.57 3.11
C VAL A 220 8.31 11.80 4.36
N ARG A 221 8.68 10.52 4.44
CA ARG A 221 8.67 9.75 5.70
C ARG A 221 9.99 10.01 6.42
N GLY A 222 9.92 10.42 7.68
CA GLY A 222 11.09 10.59 8.53
C GLY A 222 11.61 9.24 9.00
N HIS A 223 12.82 8.88 8.60
CA HIS A 223 13.46 7.61 8.94
C HIS A 223 14.89 7.88 9.44
N ASN A 224 15.19 7.70 10.73
CA ASN A 224 14.31 7.39 11.86
C ASN A 224 14.74 8.23 13.08
N ILE A 225 13.89 8.27 14.13
CA ILE A 225 14.27 8.97 15.37
C ILE A 225 15.29 8.13 16.13
N PHE A 226 14.94 6.86 16.39
CA PHE A 226 15.75 5.86 17.08
C PHE A 226 15.78 4.56 16.29
N TRP A 227 16.98 4.04 16.02
CA TRP A 227 17.16 2.67 15.54
C TRP A 227 17.63 1.83 16.71
N ASP A 228 17.04 0.66 16.98
CA ASP A 228 17.34 -0.07 18.21
C ASP A 228 18.53 -1.05 18.09
N ASP A 229 19.08 -1.24 16.89
CA ASP A 229 20.33 -1.99 16.68
C ASP A 229 21.55 -1.19 17.22
N PRO A 230 22.31 -1.73 18.17
CA PRO A 230 23.52 -1.08 18.71
C PRO A 230 24.59 -0.76 17.66
N SER A 231 24.61 -1.48 16.55
CA SER A 231 25.58 -1.35 15.46
C SER A 231 25.40 -0.05 14.68
N TYR A 232 24.19 0.51 14.72
CA TYR A 232 23.81 1.74 14.02
C TYR A 232 23.58 2.90 14.97
N GLN A 233 24.14 2.86 16.18
CA GLN A 233 24.21 4.03 17.04
C GLN A 233 25.38 4.94 16.68
N PRO A 234 25.29 6.26 16.91
CA PRO A 234 26.48 7.09 17.01
C PRO A 234 27.52 6.45 17.94
N SER A 235 28.80 6.51 17.57
CA SER A 235 29.88 5.79 18.29
C SER A 235 29.98 6.14 19.79
N TRP A 236 29.53 7.35 20.17
CA TRP A 236 29.53 7.85 21.54
C TRP A 236 28.33 7.39 22.39
N ILE A 237 27.28 6.82 21.78
CA ILE A 237 26.05 6.40 22.48
C ILE A 237 26.24 5.09 23.24
N ASN A 238 26.94 4.12 22.65
CA ASN A 238 27.04 2.77 23.19
C ASN A 238 27.72 2.70 24.57
N SER A 239 28.62 3.63 24.87
CA SER A 239 29.38 3.69 26.13
C SER A 239 28.71 4.52 27.24
N LEU A 240 27.59 5.19 26.96
CA LEU A 240 26.92 6.03 27.96
C LEU A 240 26.31 5.21 29.10
N SER A 241 26.38 5.77 30.30
CA SER A 241 25.57 5.33 31.44
C SER A 241 24.07 5.57 31.19
N PRO A 242 23.15 4.88 31.89
CA PRO A 242 21.72 5.07 31.71
C PRO A 242 21.27 6.54 31.81
N ASP A 243 21.77 7.32 32.78
CA ASP A 243 21.37 8.72 32.95
C ASP A 243 21.85 9.62 31.80
N GLN A 244 23.08 9.40 31.33
CA GLN A 244 23.64 10.11 30.18
C GLN A 244 22.91 9.74 28.89
N LEU A 245 22.60 8.46 28.71
CA LEU A 245 21.82 7.97 27.57
C LEU A 245 20.41 8.54 27.60
N ASN A 246 19.77 8.60 28.77
CA ASN A 246 18.45 9.20 28.94
C ASN A 246 18.45 10.68 28.51
N SER A 247 19.47 11.43 28.93
CA SER A 247 19.64 12.83 28.51
C SER A 247 19.85 12.97 27.00
N ALA A 248 20.59 12.03 26.39
CA ALA A 248 20.84 12.03 24.95
C ALA A 248 19.59 11.72 24.13
N VAL A 249 18.79 10.72 24.53
CA VAL A 249 17.54 10.37 23.82
C VAL A 249 16.50 11.49 23.93
N GLU A 250 16.38 12.12 25.11
CA GLU A 250 15.49 13.28 25.29
C GLU A 250 15.91 14.45 24.40
N LYS A 251 17.20 14.74 24.31
CA LYS A 251 17.70 15.77 23.41
C LYS A 251 17.41 15.42 21.95
N ARG A 252 17.66 14.17 21.53
CA ARG A 252 17.45 13.70 20.16
C ARG A 252 16.00 13.85 19.72
N VAL A 253 15.04 13.33 20.49
CA VAL A 253 13.61 13.42 20.14
C VAL A 253 13.15 14.88 20.08
N ASN A 254 13.58 15.72 21.04
CA ASN A 254 13.25 17.14 21.04
C ASN A 254 13.84 17.88 19.84
N SER A 255 15.10 17.62 19.46
CA SER A 255 15.74 18.31 18.34
C SER A 255 15.11 17.92 17.00
N ILE A 256 15.11 16.61 16.67
CA ILE A 256 14.73 16.17 15.32
C ILE A 256 13.22 16.32 15.06
N VAL A 257 12.38 15.99 16.04
CA VAL A 257 10.92 16.06 15.86
C VAL A 257 10.48 17.52 15.78
N ALA A 258 11.02 18.41 16.63
CA ALA A 258 10.68 19.83 16.58
C ALA A 258 11.13 20.47 15.26
N ARG A 259 12.31 20.09 14.75
CA ARG A 259 12.84 20.59 13.48
C ARG A 259 11.89 20.29 12.31
N TYR A 260 11.38 19.05 12.23
CA TYR A 260 10.59 18.59 11.07
C TYR A 260 9.08 18.56 11.31
N LYS A 261 8.61 19.10 12.44
CA LYS A 261 7.19 19.17 12.81
C LYS A 261 6.32 19.71 11.67
N GLY A 262 5.29 18.94 11.30
CA GLY A 262 4.34 19.31 10.24
C GLY A 262 4.91 19.34 8.83
N GLN A 263 6.11 18.79 8.61
CA GLN A 263 6.78 18.74 7.30
C GLN A 263 6.85 17.34 6.71
N LEU A 264 6.48 16.31 7.49
CA LEU A 264 6.62 14.89 7.16
C LEU A 264 5.26 14.21 7.15
N ILE A 265 5.11 13.16 6.34
CA ILE A 265 3.86 12.37 6.25
C ILE A 265 3.78 11.27 7.32
N GLY A 266 4.92 10.94 7.93
CA GLY A 266 5.05 9.90 8.94
C GLY A 266 6.45 9.90 9.56
N TRP A 267 6.57 9.36 10.77
CA TRP A 267 7.83 9.17 11.47
C TRP A 267 8.01 7.70 11.86
N ASP A 268 9.12 7.09 11.47
CA ASP A 268 9.59 5.87 12.10
C ASP A 268 10.23 6.27 13.43
N VAL A 269 9.48 6.11 14.52
CA VAL A 269 9.90 6.57 15.86
C VAL A 269 10.95 5.63 16.42
N VAL A 270 10.68 4.32 16.35
CA VAL A 270 11.60 3.27 16.73
C VAL A 270 11.69 2.25 15.59
N ASN A 271 12.91 2.00 15.11
CA ASN A 271 13.24 1.00 14.09
C ASN A 271 13.77 -0.27 14.76
N GLU A 272 13.28 -1.43 14.32
CA GLU A 272 13.80 -2.78 14.64
C GLU A 272 13.76 -3.20 16.11
N ASN A 273 12.80 -2.69 16.89
CA ASN A 273 12.64 -2.99 18.31
C ASN A 273 11.96 -4.35 18.63
N LEU A 274 11.68 -5.21 17.62
CA LEU A 274 11.37 -6.62 17.85
C LEU A 274 12.61 -7.51 17.76
N HIS A 275 13.59 -7.12 16.95
CA HIS A 275 14.88 -7.81 16.84
C HIS A 275 15.87 -7.34 17.90
N PHE A 276 15.86 -6.05 18.21
CA PHE A 276 16.75 -5.43 19.16
C PHE A 276 15.97 -4.80 20.32
N SER A 277 16.69 -4.48 21.40
CA SER A 277 16.12 -3.91 22.63
C SER A 277 17.13 -2.99 23.32
N PHE A 278 18.01 -2.32 22.56
CA PHE A 278 19.13 -1.55 23.10
C PHE A 278 18.65 -0.49 24.10
N PHE A 279 17.68 0.33 23.71
CA PHE A 279 17.18 1.38 24.58
C PHE A 279 16.34 0.83 25.74
N GLU A 280 15.46 -0.15 25.48
CA GLU A 280 14.61 -0.75 26.53
C GLU A 280 15.43 -1.51 27.59
N ASN A 281 16.56 -2.12 27.20
CA ASN A 281 17.47 -2.80 28.14
C ASN A 281 18.23 -1.81 29.04
N LYS A 282 18.60 -0.64 28.50
CA LYS A 282 19.37 0.37 29.25
C LYS A 282 18.52 1.36 30.03
N LEU A 283 17.36 1.74 29.49
CA LEU A 283 16.49 2.80 30.02
C LEU A 283 15.17 2.28 30.59
N GLY A 284 14.88 0.99 30.42
CA GLY A 284 13.66 0.34 30.91
C GLY A 284 12.60 0.14 29.82
N GLN A 285 11.70 -0.80 30.08
CA GLN A 285 10.67 -1.27 29.13
C GLN A 285 9.64 -0.19 28.76
N ASN A 286 9.56 0.91 29.51
CA ASN A 286 8.70 2.05 29.19
C ASN A 286 9.34 3.02 28.18
N PHE A 287 10.56 2.76 27.69
CA PHE A 287 11.23 3.61 26.71
C PHE A 287 10.39 3.84 25.46
N SER A 288 9.98 2.79 24.75
CA SER A 288 9.21 2.91 23.50
C SER A 288 7.87 3.63 23.71
N PRO A 289 7.02 3.25 24.70
CA PRO A 289 5.81 4.01 25.02
C PRO A 289 6.07 5.51 25.29
N ARG A 290 7.17 5.82 26.00
CA ARG A 290 7.56 7.21 26.31
C ARG A 290 7.96 7.97 25.06
N MET A 291 8.82 7.43 24.21
CA MET A 291 9.30 8.11 23.00
C MET A 291 8.20 8.38 21.99
N PHE A 292 7.26 7.45 21.78
CA PHE A 292 6.09 7.71 20.95
C PHE A 292 5.21 8.83 21.52
N ASN A 293 5.01 8.87 22.84
CA ASN A 293 4.24 9.93 23.47
C ASN A 293 4.95 11.30 23.41
N GLU A 294 6.26 11.34 23.61
CA GLU A 294 7.06 12.58 23.48
C GLU A 294 7.06 13.09 22.04
N ALA A 295 7.28 12.22 21.05
CA ALA A 295 7.19 12.58 19.64
C ALA A 295 5.80 13.15 19.28
N HIS A 296 4.72 12.53 19.77
CA HIS A 296 3.36 13.03 19.58
C HIS A 296 3.11 14.39 20.26
N ASN A 297 3.67 14.62 21.45
CA ASN A 297 3.52 15.90 22.15
C ASN A 297 4.21 17.04 21.39
N ILE A 298 5.33 16.74 20.72
CA ILE A 298 6.04 17.73 19.89
C ILE A 298 5.29 17.94 18.57
N ASP A 299 4.95 16.86 17.87
CA ASP A 299 4.19 16.85 16.61
C ASP A 299 2.94 15.95 16.68
N GLY A 300 1.80 16.57 17.00
CA GLY A 300 0.55 15.87 17.22
C GLY A 300 -0.19 15.41 15.97
N GLN A 301 0.25 15.82 14.77
CA GLN A 301 -0.45 15.53 13.52
C GLN A 301 0.15 14.36 12.74
N THR A 302 1.46 14.12 12.89
CA THR A 302 2.18 13.13 12.10
C THR A 302 1.88 11.70 12.58
N THR A 303 1.73 10.76 11.63
CA THR A 303 1.54 9.34 11.96
C THR A 303 2.85 8.75 12.48
N LEU A 304 2.80 8.01 13.58
CA LEU A 304 3.97 7.45 14.26
C LEU A 304 4.07 5.95 14.01
N PHE A 305 5.18 5.50 13.45
CA PHE A 305 5.39 4.11 13.04
C PHE A 305 6.40 3.42 13.97
N LEU A 306 6.06 2.19 14.32
CA LEU A 306 7.06 1.15 14.58
C LEU A 306 7.46 0.62 13.19
N ASN A 307 8.75 0.48 12.90
CA ASN A 307 9.22 -0.03 11.60
C ASN A 307 10.09 -1.26 11.86
N GLU A 308 9.87 -2.33 11.09
CA GLU A 308 10.48 -3.63 11.35
C GLU A 308 10.59 -4.48 10.07
N TYR A 309 11.64 -5.29 9.98
CA TYR A 309 11.85 -6.25 8.90
C TYR A 309 11.38 -7.66 9.25
N ASN A 310 11.37 -8.55 8.25
CA ASN A 310 10.99 -9.97 8.35
C ASN A 310 9.58 -10.26 8.87
N THR A 311 8.73 -9.26 9.02
CA THR A 311 7.34 -9.42 9.51
C THR A 311 6.45 -10.13 8.47
N ILE A 312 6.75 -9.96 7.17
CA ILE A 312 6.00 -10.53 6.04
C ILE A 312 6.89 -11.31 5.04
N GLU A 313 8.21 -11.22 5.19
CA GLU A 313 9.22 -11.68 4.23
C GLU A 313 9.66 -13.11 4.49
N ASP A 314 9.89 -13.47 5.76
CA ASP A 314 10.46 -14.75 6.17
C ASP A 314 9.72 -15.37 7.36
N SER A 315 8.89 -16.37 7.09
CA SER A 315 8.12 -17.10 8.11
C SER A 315 8.97 -17.88 9.11
N ARG A 316 10.28 -18.01 8.89
CA ARG A 316 11.20 -18.68 9.81
C ARG A 316 11.68 -17.75 10.91
N ASP A 317 11.57 -16.43 10.71
CA ASP A 317 11.90 -15.45 11.73
C ASP A 317 10.74 -15.29 12.71
N GLY A 318 10.91 -15.87 13.90
CA GLY A 318 9.89 -15.83 14.94
C GLY A 318 9.91 -14.54 15.76
N LEU A 319 10.92 -13.67 15.63
CA LEU A 319 11.04 -12.46 16.46
C LEU A 319 10.02 -11.38 16.06
N PRO A 320 9.86 -11.03 14.78
CA PRO A 320 8.94 -9.98 14.36
C PRO A 320 7.57 -10.52 13.93
N ALA A 321 7.25 -11.78 14.24
CA ALA A 321 6.00 -12.41 13.81
C ALA A 321 4.78 -11.51 14.16
N PRO A 322 3.75 -11.43 13.30
CA PRO A 322 2.65 -10.47 13.45
C PRO A 322 2.01 -10.38 14.85
N PRO A 323 1.81 -11.48 15.61
CA PRO A 323 1.30 -11.38 16.98
C PRO A 323 2.22 -10.62 17.95
N LYS A 324 3.54 -10.76 17.80
CA LYS A 324 4.55 -10.04 18.62
C LYS A 324 4.62 -8.58 18.25
N TYR A 325 4.52 -8.27 16.96
CA TYR A 325 4.40 -6.89 16.49
C TYR A 325 3.15 -6.22 17.12
N ILE A 326 1.99 -6.87 17.05
CA ILE A 326 0.75 -6.35 17.66
C ILE A 326 0.90 -6.20 19.18
N GLN A 327 1.59 -7.12 19.84
CA GLN A 327 1.89 -6.98 21.27
C GLN A 327 2.73 -5.71 21.53
N LYS A 328 3.80 -5.46 20.78
CA LYS A 328 4.62 -4.27 20.93
C LYS A 328 3.84 -2.98 20.65
N ILE A 329 2.94 -2.98 19.66
CA ILE A 329 2.01 -1.86 19.43
C ILE A 329 1.12 -1.61 20.67
N ARG A 330 0.60 -2.66 21.32
CA ARG A 330 -0.20 -2.51 22.54
C ARG A 330 0.64 -1.99 23.72
N GLU A 331 1.90 -2.40 23.81
CA GLU A 331 2.85 -1.86 24.80
C GLU A 331 3.06 -0.36 24.58
N ILE A 332 3.31 0.07 23.34
CA ILE A 332 3.44 1.49 22.98
C ILE A 332 2.18 2.29 23.36
N GLN A 333 0.99 1.74 23.11
CA GLN A 333 -0.30 2.36 23.45
C GLN A 333 -0.61 2.39 24.96
N SER A 334 0.20 1.75 25.81
CA SER A 334 -0.08 1.64 27.25
C SER A 334 -0.12 3.00 27.96
N LEU A 335 0.69 3.97 27.50
CA LEU A 335 0.68 5.34 28.02
C LEU A 335 -0.39 6.22 27.38
N ASN A 336 -0.59 6.07 26.07
CA ASN A 336 -1.56 6.87 25.33
C ASN A 336 -2.21 6.02 24.21
N LYS A 337 -3.49 5.66 24.42
CA LYS A 337 -4.26 4.86 23.46
C LYS A 337 -4.71 5.63 22.22
N GLN A 338 -4.58 6.96 22.21
CA GLN A 338 -5.02 7.83 21.13
C GLN A 338 -3.87 8.24 20.19
N LEU A 339 -2.68 7.67 20.36
CA LEU A 339 -1.56 7.93 19.47
C LEU A 339 -1.95 7.60 18.01
N PRO A 340 -1.61 8.48 17.04
CA PRO A 340 -1.85 8.23 15.62
C PRO A 340 -0.82 7.21 15.09
N LEU A 341 -0.95 5.95 15.51
CA LEU A 341 0.00 4.90 15.16
C LEU A 341 -0.19 4.36 13.75
N GLY A 342 0.91 3.94 13.14
CA GLY A 342 0.96 3.13 11.93
C GLY A 342 1.89 1.94 12.09
N ILE A 343 1.74 0.96 11.21
CA ILE A 343 2.59 -0.25 11.13
C ILE A 343 3.52 -0.08 9.93
N GLY A 344 4.82 0.01 10.16
CA GLY A 344 5.86 0.02 9.13
C GLY A 344 6.45 -1.37 8.94
N LEU A 345 6.49 -1.84 7.70
CA LEU A 345 7.01 -3.15 7.29
C LEU A 345 8.10 -2.93 6.25
N GLU A 346 9.37 -3.11 6.62
CA GLU A 346 10.52 -2.82 5.76
C GLU A 346 10.43 -3.58 4.44
N SER A 347 10.03 -4.85 4.48
CA SER A 347 9.74 -5.66 3.29
C SER A 347 10.98 -5.97 2.46
N HIS A 348 12.05 -6.35 3.14
CA HIS A 348 13.35 -6.72 2.58
C HIS A 348 13.38 -8.20 2.13
N PHE A 349 12.81 -8.53 0.97
CA PHE A 349 12.65 -9.93 0.56
C PHE A 349 13.99 -10.62 0.23
N PRO A 350 14.27 -11.80 0.81
CA PRO A 350 15.57 -12.47 0.69
C PRO A 350 15.81 -13.08 -0.71
N ASN A 351 16.97 -13.70 -0.89
CA ASN A 351 17.33 -14.46 -2.11
C ASN A 351 16.61 -15.82 -2.13
N SER A 352 15.28 -15.78 -2.12
CA SER A 352 14.40 -16.92 -2.28
C SER A 352 13.06 -16.45 -2.85
N PRO A 353 12.24 -17.36 -3.43
CA PRO A 353 10.89 -17.02 -3.84
C PRO A 353 10.08 -16.45 -2.65
N PRO A 354 9.26 -15.40 -2.86
CA PRO A 354 8.46 -14.82 -1.79
C PRO A 354 7.35 -15.79 -1.38
N ASN A 355 7.13 -15.92 -0.07
CA ASN A 355 6.00 -16.68 0.47
C ASN A 355 4.75 -15.79 0.52
N LEU A 356 4.11 -15.56 -0.64
CA LEU A 356 2.89 -14.75 -0.77
C LEU A 356 1.76 -15.14 0.21
N PRO A 357 1.52 -16.43 0.51
CA PRO A 357 0.57 -16.84 1.56
C PRO A 357 0.89 -16.27 2.93
N TYR A 358 2.15 -16.39 3.33
CA TYR A 358 2.61 -15.89 4.60
C TYR A 358 2.51 -14.38 4.64
N MET A 359 2.93 -13.70 3.57
CA MET A 359 2.76 -12.25 3.41
C MET A 359 1.29 -11.86 3.59
N ARG A 360 0.36 -12.51 2.89
CA ARG A 360 -1.08 -12.24 3.02
C ARG A 360 -1.60 -12.46 4.43
N ALA A 361 -1.32 -13.63 5.02
CA ALA A 361 -1.81 -13.97 6.36
C ALA A 361 -1.25 -13.01 7.42
N SER A 362 -0.01 -12.56 7.24
CA SER A 362 0.63 -11.58 8.11
C SER A 362 0.00 -10.21 7.97
N LEU A 363 -0.25 -9.75 6.74
CA LEU A 363 -0.97 -8.50 6.46
C LEU A 363 -2.40 -8.53 7.04
N ASP A 364 -3.15 -9.62 6.83
CA ASP A 364 -4.51 -9.80 7.39
C ASP A 364 -4.49 -9.71 8.93
N THR A 365 -3.49 -10.33 9.56
CA THR A 365 -3.32 -10.32 11.02
C THR A 365 -3.02 -8.92 11.54
N LEU A 366 -2.08 -8.21 10.92
CA LEU A 366 -1.73 -6.84 11.28
C LEU A 366 -2.90 -5.88 11.03
N ALA A 367 -3.65 -6.08 9.94
CA ALA A 367 -4.79 -5.25 9.57
C ALA A 367 -5.95 -5.34 10.58
N ALA A 368 -6.06 -6.45 11.32
CA ALA A 368 -7.05 -6.60 12.39
C ALA A 368 -6.87 -5.58 13.54
N THR A 369 -5.72 -4.89 13.62
CA THR A 369 -5.52 -3.77 14.55
C THR A 369 -6.32 -2.51 14.16
N GLY A 370 -6.73 -2.39 12.90
CA GLY A 370 -7.33 -1.18 12.35
C GLY A 370 -6.34 -0.04 12.09
N LEU A 371 -5.04 -0.25 12.33
CA LEU A 371 -4.00 0.74 12.04
C LEU A 371 -3.64 0.74 10.55
N PRO A 372 -3.24 1.89 9.97
CA PRO A 372 -2.70 1.94 8.61
C PRO A 372 -1.38 1.17 8.54
N ILE A 373 -1.19 0.39 7.47
CA ILE A 373 0.05 -0.34 7.21
C ILE A 373 0.79 0.34 6.05
N TRP A 374 2.11 0.46 6.17
CA TRP A 374 3.00 0.93 5.12
C TRP A 374 4.06 -0.12 4.81
N ILE A 375 4.27 -0.38 3.53
CA ILE A 375 5.48 -1.03 3.04
C ILE A 375 6.54 0.07 2.92
N THR A 376 7.65 -0.02 3.66
CA THR A 376 8.51 1.13 3.91
C THR A 376 9.85 1.10 3.20
N GLU A 377 10.39 -0.09 2.87
CA GLU A 377 11.74 -0.25 2.34
C GLU A 377 11.81 -1.40 1.33
N LEU A 378 10.77 -1.56 0.51
CA LEU A 378 10.62 -2.74 -0.32
C LEU A 378 11.78 -2.90 -1.31
N ASP A 379 12.45 -4.04 -1.20
CA ASP A 379 13.36 -4.57 -2.18
C ASP A 379 13.29 -6.11 -2.25
N VAL A 380 13.87 -6.65 -3.32
CA VAL A 380 14.06 -8.09 -3.48
C VAL A 380 15.54 -8.32 -3.72
N ALA A 381 16.17 -9.21 -2.95
CA ALA A 381 17.59 -9.53 -3.13
C ALA A 381 17.89 -10.06 -4.54
N SER A 382 19.11 -9.78 -5.02
CA SER A 382 19.56 -10.18 -6.36
C SER A 382 19.48 -11.69 -6.56
N GLN A 383 18.75 -12.10 -7.61
CA GLN A 383 18.50 -13.49 -7.96
C GLN A 383 18.00 -13.63 -9.41
N PRO A 384 18.07 -14.82 -10.04
CA PRO A 384 17.72 -14.98 -11.45
C PRO A 384 16.32 -14.46 -11.85
N ASN A 385 15.35 -14.54 -10.94
CA ASN A 385 13.98 -14.06 -11.16
C ASN A 385 13.62 -12.83 -10.27
N GLN A 386 14.59 -11.96 -9.98
CA GLN A 386 14.39 -10.81 -9.08
C GLN A 386 13.18 -9.93 -9.51
N ALA A 387 13.09 -9.56 -10.79
CA ALA A 387 11.98 -8.74 -11.29
C ALA A 387 10.61 -9.43 -11.18
N GLY A 388 10.53 -10.73 -11.46
CA GLY A 388 9.29 -11.50 -11.34
C GLY A 388 8.81 -11.60 -9.89
N TYR A 389 9.71 -11.80 -8.93
CA TYR A 389 9.36 -11.80 -7.51
C TYR A 389 9.01 -10.42 -6.99
N PHE A 390 9.70 -9.38 -7.46
CA PHE A 390 9.36 -8.00 -7.15
C PHE A 390 7.94 -7.64 -7.63
N GLU A 391 7.57 -8.07 -8.84
CA GLU A 391 6.20 -7.90 -9.35
C GLU A 391 5.16 -8.61 -8.46
N GLN A 392 5.44 -9.85 -8.05
CA GLN A 392 4.54 -10.61 -7.17
C GLN A 392 4.32 -9.93 -5.82
N VAL A 393 5.39 -9.45 -5.19
CA VAL A 393 5.33 -8.74 -3.91
C VAL A 393 4.56 -7.43 -4.04
N LEU A 394 4.85 -6.63 -5.09
CA LEU A 394 4.14 -5.38 -5.34
C LEU A 394 2.64 -5.59 -5.55
N ARG A 395 2.25 -6.61 -6.32
CA ARG A 395 0.84 -6.97 -6.52
C ARG A 395 0.18 -7.42 -5.23
N GLU A 396 0.84 -8.26 -4.43
CA GLU A 396 0.31 -8.73 -3.15
C GLU A 396 0.09 -7.56 -2.18
N ALA A 397 1.09 -6.68 -2.01
CA ALA A 397 0.99 -5.48 -1.20
C ALA A 397 -0.14 -4.54 -1.68
N HIS A 398 -0.18 -4.22 -2.98
CA HIS A 398 -1.23 -3.36 -3.54
C HIS A 398 -2.63 -3.99 -3.39
N SER A 399 -2.75 -5.31 -3.45
CA SER A 399 -4.05 -5.99 -3.33
C SER A 399 -4.67 -5.87 -1.93
N HIS A 400 -3.87 -5.53 -0.92
CA HIS A 400 -4.31 -5.52 0.47
C HIS A 400 -4.83 -4.12 0.89
N PRO A 401 -6.11 -3.98 1.31
CA PRO A 401 -6.80 -2.69 1.45
C PRO A 401 -6.29 -1.80 2.59
N THR A 402 -5.61 -2.39 3.57
CA THR A 402 -5.02 -1.67 4.71
C THR A 402 -3.66 -1.07 4.39
N ILE A 403 -3.03 -1.45 3.26
CA ILE A 403 -1.79 -0.83 2.79
C ILE A 403 -2.11 0.60 2.32
N ARG A 404 -1.48 1.60 2.92
CA ARG A 404 -1.67 3.02 2.62
C ARG A 404 -0.53 3.65 1.85
N GLY A 405 0.61 2.98 1.76
CA GLY A 405 1.74 3.43 0.97
C GLY A 405 2.78 2.31 0.78
N ILE A 406 3.52 2.43 -0.32
CA ILE A 406 4.64 1.55 -0.66
C ILE A 406 5.83 2.45 -1.00
N VAL A 407 6.92 2.29 -0.28
CA VAL A 407 8.21 2.95 -0.52
C VAL A 407 9.21 1.86 -0.88
N LEU A 408 10.01 2.11 -1.92
CA LEU A 408 11.01 1.17 -2.44
C LEU A 408 12.40 1.54 -1.95
N TRP A 409 13.19 0.55 -1.54
CA TRP A 409 14.59 0.76 -1.15
C TRP A 409 15.53 0.68 -2.35
N THR A 410 15.44 1.69 -3.21
CA THR A 410 16.10 1.70 -4.52
C THR A 410 16.88 2.99 -4.77
N ALA A 411 17.42 3.58 -3.71
CA ALA A 411 18.23 4.78 -3.82
C ALA A 411 19.37 4.57 -4.84
N TRP A 412 19.51 5.54 -5.75
CA TRP A 412 20.57 5.52 -6.73
C TRP A 412 21.80 6.24 -6.18
N SER A 413 22.97 5.65 -6.36
CA SER A 413 24.26 6.31 -6.20
C SER A 413 25.12 6.10 -7.46
N PRO A 414 26.17 6.90 -7.68
CA PRO A 414 27.13 6.65 -8.77
C PRO A 414 27.78 5.26 -8.72
N GLN A 415 27.85 4.65 -7.53
CA GLN A 415 28.38 3.31 -7.30
C GLN A 415 27.34 2.21 -7.57
N GLY A 416 26.11 2.58 -7.93
CA GLY A 416 24.95 1.69 -8.08
C GLY A 416 23.99 1.82 -6.91
N CYS A 417 23.01 0.92 -6.85
CA CYS A 417 22.12 0.76 -5.71
C CYS A 417 22.69 -0.26 -4.72
N TYR A 418 22.20 -0.23 -3.48
CA TYR A 418 22.60 -1.19 -2.45
C TYR A 418 22.11 -2.62 -2.74
N ARG A 419 20.81 -2.80 -2.96
CA ARG A 419 20.19 -4.14 -3.07
C ARG A 419 19.37 -4.35 -4.34
N MET A 420 18.59 -3.35 -4.75
CA MET A 420 17.76 -3.40 -5.95
C MET A 420 17.78 -2.04 -6.67
N CYS A 421 18.11 -2.05 -7.95
CA CYS A 421 18.19 -0.84 -8.78
C CYS A 421 16.93 -0.79 -9.64
N LEU A 422 16.36 0.40 -9.87
CA LEU A 422 15.33 0.56 -10.92
C LEU A 422 15.94 0.96 -12.26
N THR A 423 17.10 1.61 -12.25
CA THR A 423 17.81 2.07 -13.44
C THR A 423 19.30 1.77 -13.35
N ASP A 424 19.98 1.77 -14.50
CA ASP A 424 21.44 1.84 -14.56
C ASP A 424 21.96 3.26 -14.31
N ASN A 425 23.28 3.45 -14.39
CA ASN A 425 23.94 4.75 -14.20
C ASN A 425 23.67 5.78 -15.31
N ASN A 426 23.05 5.37 -16.43
CA ASN A 426 22.60 6.27 -17.48
C ASN A 426 21.09 6.58 -17.34
N PHE A 427 20.48 6.22 -16.21
CA PHE A 427 19.04 6.32 -15.95
C PHE A 427 18.18 5.54 -16.96
N LYS A 428 18.74 4.49 -17.58
CA LYS A 428 17.96 3.53 -18.38
C LYS A 428 17.32 2.52 -17.42
N ASN A 429 16.03 2.26 -17.59
CA ASN A 429 15.32 1.25 -16.80
C ASN A 429 16.02 -0.12 -16.87
N LEU A 430 16.04 -0.78 -15.73
CA LEU A 430 16.35 -2.19 -15.56
C LEU A 430 15.03 -2.99 -15.47
N PRO A 431 15.05 -4.34 -15.54
CA PRO A 431 13.83 -5.15 -15.48
C PRO A 431 12.91 -4.86 -14.28
N THR A 432 13.49 -4.54 -13.13
CA THR A 432 12.79 -4.09 -11.91
C THR A 432 12.14 -2.70 -12.07
N GLY A 433 12.78 -1.76 -12.78
CA GLY A 433 12.18 -0.48 -13.15
C GLY A 433 11.03 -0.64 -14.15
N ASP A 434 11.16 -1.57 -15.10
CA ASP A 434 10.10 -1.91 -16.04
C ASP A 434 8.88 -2.54 -15.35
N VAL A 435 9.08 -3.32 -14.28
CA VAL A 435 7.99 -3.80 -13.43
C VAL A 435 7.21 -2.66 -12.79
N VAL A 436 7.89 -1.64 -12.24
CA VAL A 436 7.20 -0.47 -11.66
C VAL A 436 6.37 0.23 -12.74
N ASP A 437 6.93 0.46 -13.92
CA ASP A 437 6.23 1.17 -14.99
C ASP A 437 5.05 0.35 -15.54
N LYS A 438 5.24 -0.95 -15.71
CA LYS A 438 4.18 -1.90 -16.06
C LYS A 438 3.03 -1.83 -15.05
N LEU A 439 3.33 -1.98 -13.76
CA LEU A 439 2.32 -2.01 -12.70
C LEU A 439 1.64 -0.66 -12.51
N LEU A 440 2.35 0.46 -12.64
CA LEU A 440 1.71 1.78 -12.63
C LEU A 440 0.78 1.94 -13.82
N ASN A 441 1.18 1.53 -15.03
CA ASN A 441 0.32 1.57 -16.21
C ASN A 441 -0.91 0.68 -16.05
N GLU A 442 -0.74 -0.51 -15.48
CA GLU A 442 -1.85 -1.37 -15.09
C GLU A 442 -2.73 -0.66 -14.04
N TRP A 443 -2.21 -0.25 -12.89
CA TRP A 443 -3.01 0.30 -11.79
C TRP A 443 -3.57 1.70 -12.01
N GLY A 444 -3.37 2.27 -13.20
CA GLY A 444 -4.10 3.46 -13.59
C GLY A 444 -3.28 4.72 -13.83
N LYS A 445 -1.98 4.60 -14.14
CA LYS A 445 -1.23 5.61 -14.87
C LYS A 445 -1.75 5.67 -16.31
N THR A 446 -2.96 6.18 -16.43
CA THR A 446 -3.54 6.59 -17.70
C THR A 446 -3.13 8.04 -17.90
N THR A 447 -2.32 8.32 -18.92
CA THR A 447 -2.36 9.67 -19.50
C THR A 447 -3.73 9.81 -20.13
N VAL A 448 -4.65 10.49 -19.45
CA VAL A 448 -5.93 10.82 -20.06
C VAL A 448 -5.82 12.18 -20.69
N SER A 449 -5.93 12.21 -22.01
CA SER A 449 -6.01 13.43 -22.79
C SER A 449 -7.39 13.62 -23.40
N GLY A 450 -7.84 14.87 -23.46
CA GLY A 450 -9.12 15.24 -24.02
C GLY A 450 -9.15 16.72 -24.38
N THR A 451 -10.21 17.11 -25.09
CA THR A 451 -10.48 18.51 -25.40
C THR A 451 -11.75 18.96 -24.69
N THR A 452 -11.75 20.18 -24.20
CA THR A 452 -12.92 20.74 -23.52
C THR A 452 -14.08 21.01 -24.48
N ASP A 453 -15.30 20.81 -23.99
CA ASP A 453 -16.54 21.07 -24.73
C ASP A 453 -16.83 22.59 -24.89
N GLU A 454 -18.02 22.92 -25.41
CA GLU A 454 -18.44 24.31 -25.62
C GLU A 454 -18.53 25.14 -24.33
N ASN A 455 -18.66 24.47 -23.18
CA ASN A 455 -18.74 25.07 -21.85
C ASN A 455 -17.42 24.92 -21.06
N GLY A 456 -16.34 24.52 -21.74
CA GLY A 456 -15.01 24.40 -21.15
C GLY A 456 -14.83 23.15 -20.30
N PHE A 457 -15.73 22.17 -20.36
CA PHE A 457 -15.64 20.95 -19.56
C PHE A 457 -14.93 19.81 -20.28
N LEU A 458 -14.10 19.07 -19.53
CA LEU A 458 -13.67 17.72 -19.85
C LEU A 458 -14.18 16.77 -18.75
N GLU A 459 -15.07 15.86 -19.12
CA GLU A 459 -15.46 14.74 -18.26
C GLU A 459 -14.61 13.52 -18.63
N THR A 460 -13.90 12.97 -17.67
CA THR A 460 -13.05 11.79 -17.87
C THR A 460 -13.12 10.83 -16.69
N THR A 461 -12.59 9.62 -16.86
CA THR A 461 -12.45 8.63 -15.79
C THR A 461 -10.98 8.41 -15.45
N ILE A 462 -10.58 8.65 -14.20
CA ILE A 462 -9.20 8.45 -13.71
C ILE A 462 -9.19 7.74 -12.35
N PHE A 463 -8.01 7.34 -11.88
CA PHE A 463 -7.80 6.55 -10.67
C PHE A 463 -7.61 7.43 -9.43
N HIS A 464 -7.56 6.79 -8.26
CA HIS A 464 -7.08 7.45 -7.05
C HIS A 464 -5.57 7.69 -7.18
N GLY A 465 -5.13 8.90 -6.90
CA GLY A 465 -3.71 9.23 -6.98
C GLY A 465 -3.46 10.72 -7.17
N ASP A 466 -2.17 11.03 -7.24
CA ASP A 466 -1.67 12.37 -7.52
C ASP A 466 -1.38 12.49 -9.02
N TYR A 467 -2.02 13.48 -9.66
CA TYR A 467 -1.93 13.74 -11.08
C TYR A 467 -1.34 15.12 -11.35
N GLU A 468 -0.44 15.17 -12.31
CA GLU A 468 -0.09 16.39 -13.01
C GLU A 468 -1.06 16.63 -14.16
N MET A 469 -1.78 17.74 -14.13
CA MET A 469 -2.67 18.17 -15.20
C MET A 469 -2.02 19.27 -16.02
N GLU A 470 -1.87 19.04 -17.31
CA GLU A 470 -1.41 20.02 -18.28
C GLU A 470 -2.60 20.56 -19.08
N ILE A 471 -2.79 21.88 -19.12
CA ILE A 471 -3.83 22.52 -19.93
C ILE A 471 -3.20 23.46 -20.96
N SER A 472 -3.41 23.18 -22.24
CA SER A 472 -2.92 24.01 -23.35
C SER A 472 -4.04 24.90 -23.89
N HIS A 473 -3.77 26.20 -24.02
CA HIS A 473 -4.73 27.15 -24.55
C HIS A 473 -5.01 26.90 -26.05
N PRO A 474 -6.27 26.92 -26.49
CA PRO A 474 -6.66 26.58 -27.87
C PRO A 474 -6.15 27.51 -28.98
N VAL A 475 -5.55 28.66 -28.63
CA VAL A 475 -5.26 29.76 -29.58
C VAL A 475 -3.87 30.34 -29.32
N LYS A 476 -3.51 30.55 -28.05
CA LYS A 476 -2.17 30.99 -27.67
C LYS A 476 -1.20 29.81 -27.76
N LYS A 477 -0.45 29.74 -28.87
CA LYS A 477 0.62 28.75 -29.04
C LYS A 477 1.63 28.86 -27.89
N ASN A 478 2.06 27.71 -27.37
CA ASN A 478 3.00 27.56 -26.25
C ASN A 478 2.51 28.14 -24.91
N TYR A 479 1.21 28.38 -24.74
CA TYR A 479 0.65 28.76 -23.45
C TYR A 479 0.02 27.52 -22.80
N THR A 480 0.81 26.89 -21.94
CA THR A 480 0.46 25.72 -21.14
C THR A 480 0.52 26.08 -19.66
N ILE A 481 -0.45 25.64 -18.88
CA ILE A 481 -0.37 25.66 -17.41
C ILE A 481 -0.38 24.23 -16.91
N THR A 482 0.49 23.95 -15.94
CA THR A 482 0.56 22.70 -15.22
C THR A 482 -0.04 22.87 -13.83
N HIS A 483 -0.92 21.96 -13.41
CA HIS A 483 -1.58 21.98 -12.11
C HIS A 483 -1.53 20.58 -11.50
N GLN A 484 -1.12 20.45 -10.25
CA GLN A 484 -1.17 19.17 -9.54
C GLN A 484 -2.55 19.00 -8.91
N MET A 485 -3.13 17.82 -9.01
CA MET A 485 -4.41 17.49 -8.40
C MET A 485 -4.36 16.12 -7.72
N GLN A 486 -5.04 16.01 -6.58
CA GLN A 486 -5.22 14.74 -5.89
C GLN A 486 -6.64 14.23 -6.09
N VAL A 487 -6.77 12.96 -6.45
CA VAL A 487 -8.06 12.26 -6.53
C VAL A 487 -8.21 11.39 -5.30
N HIS A 488 -8.90 11.88 -4.27
CA HIS A 488 -9.05 11.18 -2.98
C HIS A 488 -10.24 10.21 -2.94
N GLU A 489 -10.26 9.34 -1.93
CA GLU A 489 -11.41 8.49 -1.62
C GLU A 489 -12.59 9.31 -1.06
N PHE A 490 -13.64 9.56 -1.86
CA PHE A 490 -14.86 10.24 -1.40
C PHE A 490 -16.10 9.36 -1.55
N LYS A 491 -17.12 9.64 -0.72
CA LYS A 491 -18.48 9.05 -0.79
C LYS A 491 -19.24 9.39 -2.08
N LYS A 492 -18.77 10.34 -2.89
CA LYS A 492 -19.37 10.74 -4.17
C LYS A 492 -18.54 10.20 -5.33
N SER A 493 -19.21 9.77 -6.40
CA SER A 493 -18.61 9.19 -7.61
C SER A 493 -17.91 10.20 -8.54
N THR A 494 -17.98 11.51 -8.23
CA THR A 494 -17.53 12.60 -9.09
C THR A 494 -16.79 13.68 -8.33
N GLN A 495 -15.61 14.08 -8.82
CA GLN A 495 -14.83 15.23 -8.34
C GLN A 495 -14.85 16.35 -9.40
N PHE A 496 -15.15 17.57 -8.97
CA PHE A 496 -15.22 18.75 -9.83
C PHE A 496 -14.01 19.65 -9.56
N ILE A 497 -13.32 20.07 -10.63
CA ILE A 497 -12.14 20.95 -10.55
C ILE A 497 -12.32 22.06 -11.58
N GLN A 498 -12.30 23.32 -11.12
CA GLN A 498 -12.33 24.48 -12.00
C GLN A 498 -10.97 25.17 -11.97
N LEU A 499 -10.42 25.47 -13.15
CA LEU A 499 -9.11 26.10 -13.29
C LEU A 499 -9.17 27.30 -14.22
N SER A 500 -8.61 28.40 -13.74
CA SER A 500 -8.49 29.65 -14.48
C SER A 500 -7.10 29.77 -15.09
N ILE A 501 -7.03 30.08 -16.39
CA ILE A 501 -5.82 30.04 -17.23
C ILE A 501 -5.52 31.40 -17.87
#